data_AF-A0A1G3X0S0-F1
#
_entry.id   AF-A0A1G3X0S0-F1
#
_cell.length_a   1.000
_cell.length_b   1.000
_cell.length_c   1.000
_cell.angle_alpha   90.00
_cell.angle_beta   90.00
_cell.angle_gamma   90.00
#
_symmetry.space_group_name_H-M   'P 1'
#
loop_
_entity.id
_entity.type
_entity.pdbx_description
1 polymer ?
#
loop_
_entity_poly.entity_id
_entity_poly.type
_entity_poly.pdbx_seq_one_letter_code
_entity_poly.pdbx_strand_id
1 'polypeptide(L)'
;MKRKTRFFTVLNYLASVLLLILLIMFIFEIKKTESAWTSIGFIFIGEVFTLIVIALFIPWTIYLVKMKYSQMKLYFYSQFVLILMVIITLLFGFFYN
;
A
#
# COMPACT_ATOMS: atom_id res chain seq x y z
N MET A 1 -5.05 -21.77 5.76
CA MET A 1 -4.71 -20.45 6.34
C MET A 1 -5.74 -20.13 7.42
N LYS A 2 -5.34 -19.65 8.61
CA LYS A 2 -6.32 -19.33 9.67
C LYS A 2 -7.24 -18.16 9.23
N ARG A 3 -8.50 -18.16 9.68
CA ARG A 3 -9.53 -17.20 9.24
C ARG A 3 -9.09 -15.73 9.41
N LYS A 4 -8.40 -15.41 10.52
CA LYS A 4 -7.85 -14.07 10.80
C LYS A 4 -6.74 -13.67 9.80
N THR A 5 -5.75 -14.53 9.56
CA THR A 5 -4.70 -14.27 8.54
C THR A 5 -5.30 -14.07 7.14
N ARG A 6 -6.34 -14.82 6.78
CA ARG A 6 -7.04 -14.64 5.50
C ARG A 6 -7.68 -13.27 5.36
N PHE A 7 -8.32 -12.79 6.42
CA PHE A 7 -8.91 -11.45 6.44
C PHE A 7 -7.86 -10.35 6.22
N PHE A 8 -6.73 -10.39 6.93
CA PHE A 8 -5.66 -9.40 6.75
C PHE A 8 -4.99 -9.49 5.38
N THR A 9 -4.84 -10.69 4.81
CA THR A 9 -4.36 -10.83 3.42
C THR A 9 -5.33 -10.18 2.43
N VAL A 10 -6.63 -10.38 2.60
CA VAL A 10 -7.65 -9.75 1.74
C VAL A 10 -7.62 -8.23 1.87
N LEU A 11 -7.49 -7.69 3.09
CA LEU A 11 -7.33 -6.26 3.30
C LEU A 11 -6.09 -5.69 2.59
N ASN A 12 -4.95 -6.38 2.68
CA ASN A 12 -3.74 -5.97 1.95
C ASN A 12 -3.96 -5.96 0.44
N TYR A 13 -4.60 -6.98 -0.10
CA TYR A 13 -4.92 -7.02 -1.54
C TYR A 13 -5.85 -5.88 -1.94
N LEU A 14 -6.91 -5.61 -1.16
CA LEU A 14 -7.83 -4.51 -1.44
C LEU A 14 -7.12 -3.16 -1.40
N ALA A 15 -6.30 -2.91 -0.38
CA ALA A 15 -5.49 -1.71 -0.29
C ALA A 15 -4.50 -1.58 -1.46
N SER A 16 -3.85 -2.68 -1.86
CA SER A 16 -2.90 -2.67 -2.98
C SER A 16 -3.59 -2.36 -4.31
N VAL A 17 -4.75 -2.97 -4.57
CA VAL A 17 -5.55 -2.71 -5.78
C VAL A 17 -6.04 -1.27 -5.80
N LEU A 18 -6.53 -0.76 -4.67
CA LEU A 18 -6.97 0.63 -4.57
C LEU A 18 -5.83 1.61 -4.84
N LEU A 19 -4.66 1.37 -4.24
CA LEU A 19 -3.47 2.21 -4.46
C LEU A 19 -2.98 2.15 -5.90
N LEU A 20 -3.01 0.97 -6.53
CA LEU A 20 -2.67 0.81 -7.95
C LEU A 20 -3.60 1.62 -8.86
N ILE A 21 -4.91 1.57 -8.62
CA ILE A 21 -5.90 2.35 -9.39
C ILE A 21 -5.60 3.85 -9.26
N LEU A 22 -5.36 4.33 -8.04
CA LEU A 22 -5.02 5.73 -7.79
C LEU A 22 -3.73 6.15 -8.48
N LEU A 23 -2.70 5.30 -8.46
CA LEU A 23 -1.43 5.54 -9.15
C LEU A 23 -1.60 5.63 -10.66
N ILE A 24 -2.40 4.75 -11.26
CA ILE A 24 -2.72 4.81 -12.69
C ILE A 24 -3.45 6.12 -13.01
N MET A 25 -4.47 6.50 -12.22
CA MET A 25 -5.20 7.75 -12.41
C MET A 25 -4.27 8.97 -12.34
N PHE A 26 -3.36 9.00 -11.39
CA PHE A 26 -2.37 10.07 -11.25
C PHE A 26 -1.44 10.20 -12.46
N ILE A 27 -0.93 9.07 -12.98
CA ILE A 27 -0.09 9.06 -14.18
C ILE A 27 -0.86 9.62 -15.40
N PHE A 28 -2.15 9.34 -15.51
CA PHE A 28 -2.99 9.91 -16.57
C PHE A 28 -3.24 11.41 -16.39
N GLU A 29 -3.38 11.87 -15.16
CA GLU A 29 -3.69 13.27 -14.85
C GLU A 29 -2.47 14.19 -15.06
N ILE A 30 -1.28 13.77 -14.63
CA ILE A 30 -0.04 14.53 -14.87
C ILE A 30 0.21 14.72 -16.37
N LYS A 31 -0.14 13.72 -17.20
CA LYS A 31 -0.01 13.85 -18.66
C LYS A 31 -0.94 14.88 -19.28
N LYS A 32 -1.99 15.31 -18.58
CA LYS A 32 -3.02 16.22 -19.07
C LYS A 32 -2.93 17.62 -18.47
N THR A 33 -2.37 17.77 -17.28
CA THR A 33 -2.38 19.03 -16.53
C THR A 33 -1.09 19.26 -15.75
N GLU A 34 -0.53 20.46 -15.84
CA GLU A 34 0.61 20.94 -15.01
C GLU A 34 0.13 21.49 -13.65
N SER A 35 -0.84 20.84 -13.02
CA SER A 35 -1.47 21.31 -11.79
C SER A 35 -0.70 20.81 -10.56
N ALA A 36 -0.04 21.72 -9.84
CA ALA A 36 0.65 21.45 -8.56
C ALA A 36 -0.30 20.87 -7.47
N TRP A 37 -1.60 21.16 -7.56
CA TRP A 37 -2.62 20.62 -6.65
C TRP A 37 -2.76 19.11 -6.77
N THR A 38 -2.55 18.56 -7.97
CA THR A 38 -2.65 17.12 -8.23
C THR A 38 -1.51 16.37 -7.53
N SER A 39 -0.31 16.93 -7.54
CA SER A 39 0.88 16.36 -6.88
C SER A 39 0.75 16.40 -5.35
N ILE A 40 0.29 17.51 -4.77
CA ILE A 40 0.07 17.63 -3.32
C ILE A 40 -1.00 16.64 -2.84
N GLY A 41 -2.12 16.51 -3.58
CA GLY A 41 -3.17 15.54 -3.26
C GLY A 41 -2.66 14.09 -3.29
N PHE A 42 -1.74 13.78 -4.19
CA PHE A 42 -1.17 12.45 -4.31
C PHE A 42 -0.18 12.12 -3.19
N ILE A 43 0.61 13.10 -2.72
CA ILE A 43 1.46 12.97 -1.52
C ILE A 43 0.58 12.66 -0.30
N PHE A 44 -0.51 13.40 -0.11
CA PHE A 44 -1.45 13.17 0.99
C PHE A 44 -2.06 11.76 0.95
N ILE A 45 -2.45 11.27 -0.23
CA ILE A 45 -2.91 9.88 -0.41
C ILE A 45 -1.80 8.89 0.00
N GLY A 46 -0.57 9.13 -0.43
CA GLY A 46 0.59 8.32 -0.04
C GLY A 46 0.80 8.24 1.48
N GLU A 47 0.64 9.36 2.18
CA GLU A 47 0.72 9.41 3.66
C GLU A 47 -0.40 8.59 4.32
N VAL A 48 -1.64 8.70 3.84
CA VAL A 48 -2.77 7.88 4.34
C VAL A 48 -2.49 6.39 4.18
N PHE A 49 -1.98 5.97 3.02
CA PHE A 49 -1.61 4.57 2.81
C PHE A 49 -0.39 4.13 3.64
N THR A 50 0.51 5.05 3.96
CA THR A 50 1.62 4.79 4.90
C THR A 50 1.07 4.44 6.29
N LEU A 51 0.07 5.17 6.77
CA LEU A 51 -0.60 4.86 8.05
C LEU A 51 -1.30 3.49 7.99
N ILE A 52 -1.95 3.17 6.87
CA ILE A 52 -2.56 1.84 6.65
C ILE A 52 -1.51 0.73 6.69
N VAL A 53 -0.36 0.93 6.05
CA VAL A 53 0.76 -0.02 6.09
C VAL A 53 1.26 -0.22 7.50
N ILE A 54 1.46 0.85 8.27
CA ILE A 54 1.90 0.78 9.68
C ILE A 54 0.88 0.00 10.53
N ALA A 55 -0.41 0.29 10.38
CA ALA A 55 -1.48 -0.41 11.10
C ALA A 55 -1.52 -1.90 10.75
N LEU A 56 -1.32 -2.26 9.47
CA LEU A 56 -1.28 -3.63 8.99
C LEU A 56 0.06 -4.33 9.29
N PHE A 57 1.11 -3.58 9.65
CA PHE A 57 2.39 -4.16 10.07
C PHE A 57 2.30 -4.79 11.47
N ILE A 58 1.49 -4.24 12.38
CA ILE A 58 1.28 -4.80 13.73
C ILE A 58 0.82 -6.27 13.69
N PRO A 59 -0.27 -6.65 12.99
CA PRO A 59 -0.66 -8.04 12.85
C PRO A 59 0.41 -8.88 12.14
N TRP A 60 1.17 -8.32 11.19
CA TRP A 60 2.30 -8.98 10.56
C TRP A 60 3.38 -9.39 11.56
N THR A 61 3.81 -8.49 12.45
CA THR A 61 4.80 -8.80 13.49
C THR A 61 4.27 -9.84 14.48
N ILE A 62 3.03 -9.69 14.94
CA ILE A 62 2.39 -10.63 15.88
C ILE A 62 2.32 -12.03 15.27
N TYR A 63 1.93 -12.13 14.00
CA TYR A 63 1.82 -13.43 13.35
C TYR A 63 3.20 -14.03 13.06
N LEU A 64 4.22 -13.24 12.74
CA LEU A 64 5.59 -13.73 12.51
C LEU A 64 6.17 -14.39 13.76
N VAL A 65 5.90 -13.80 14.93
CA VAL A 65 6.36 -14.33 16.22
C VAL A 65 5.54 -15.56 16.65
N LYS A 66 4.22 -15.54 16.46
CA LYS A 66 3.31 -16.59 16.97
C LYS A 66 3.03 -17.73 15.99
N MET A 67 3.27 -17.57 14.69
CA MET A 67 2.93 -18.55 13.66
C MET A 67 4.13 -18.83 12.77
N LYS A 68 4.34 -20.12 12.42
CA LYS A 68 5.41 -20.52 11.49
C LYS A 68 5.23 -19.80 10.15
N TYR A 69 6.32 -19.28 9.59
CA TYR A 69 6.36 -18.54 8.31
C TYR A 69 5.61 -19.25 7.17
N SER A 70 5.66 -20.58 7.11
CA SER A 70 4.96 -21.38 6.08
C SER A 70 3.45 -21.14 6.02
N GLN A 71 2.82 -20.77 7.14
CA GLN A 71 1.38 -20.52 7.22
C GLN A 71 0.99 -19.07 6.85
N MET A 72 1.97 -18.18 6.69
CA MET A 72 1.79 -16.75 6.48
C MET A 72 2.38 -16.20 5.19
N LYS A 73 3.07 -17.03 4.39
CA LYS A 73 3.76 -16.61 3.17
C LYS A 73 2.93 -15.63 2.33
N LEU A 74 1.66 -15.95 2.08
CA LEU A 74 0.73 -15.10 1.32
C LEU A 74 0.51 -13.71 1.94
N TYR A 75 0.29 -13.66 3.25
CA TYR A 75 0.13 -12.38 3.95
C TYR A 75 1.42 -11.55 3.91
N PHE A 76 2.57 -12.20 4.13
CA PHE A 76 3.88 -11.56 4.04
C PHE A 76 4.10 -10.93 2.66
N TYR A 77 3.90 -11.69 1.58
CA TYR A 77 4.05 -11.18 0.22
C TYR A 77 3.08 -10.03 -0.06
N SER A 78 1.82 -10.13 0.36
CA SER A 78 0.85 -9.05 0.17
C SER A 78 1.23 -7.76 0.92
N GLN A 79 1.80 -7.87 2.13
CA GLN A 79 2.28 -6.72 2.89
C GLN A 79 3.49 -6.09 2.20
N PHE A 80 4.41 -6.91 1.70
CA PHE A 80 5.58 -6.43 0.98
C PHE A 80 5.21 -5.70 -0.31
N VAL A 81 4.26 -6.22 -1.07
CA VAL A 81 3.72 -5.55 -2.27
C VAL A 81 3.11 -4.20 -1.91
N LEU A 82 2.27 -4.14 -0.86
CA LEU A 82 1.66 -2.89 -0.42
C LEU A 82 2.73 -1.85 -0.01
N ILE A 83 3.74 -2.26 0.77
CA ILE A 83 4.87 -1.39 1.15
C ILE A 83 5.58 -0.85 -0.09
N LEU A 84 5.90 -1.73 -1.05
CA LEU A 84 6.58 -1.32 -2.27
C LEU A 84 5.75 -0.31 -3.07
N MET A 85 4.43 -0.52 -3.16
CA MET A 85 3.54 0.42 -3.84
C MET A 85 3.47 1.77 -3.14
N VAL A 86 3.42 1.80 -1.80
CA VAL A 86 3.44 3.06 -1.05
C VAL A 86 4.73 3.83 -1.30
N ILE A 87 5.88 3.14 -1.31
CA ILE A 87 7.17 3.77 -1.64
C ILE A 87 7.14 4.37 -3.04
N ILE A 88 6.64 3.63 -4.04
CA ILE A 88 6.52 4.12 -5.41
C ILE A 88 5.60 5.35 -5.48
N THR A 89 4.43 5.29 -4.82
CA THR A 89 3.48 6.40 -4.74
C THR A 89 4.12 7.66 -4.15
N LEU A 90 4.86 7.53 -3.04
CA LEU A 90 5.54 8.66 -2.41
C LEU A 90 6.68 9.21 -3.27
N LEU A 91 7.47 8.34 -3.92
CA LEU A 91 8.52 8.79 -4.84
C LEU A 91 7.92 9.55 -6.02
N PHE A 92 6.83 9.05 -6.62
CA PHE A 92 6.13 9.77 -7.68
C PHE A 92 5.56 11.10 -7.19
N GLY A 93 4.93 11.12 -6.01
CA GLY A 93 4.45 12.37 -5.41
C GLY A 93 5.59 13.39 -5.21
N PHE A 94 6.77 12.93 -4.78
CA PHE A 94 7.92 13.80 -4.52
C PHE A 94 8.62 14.29 -5.80
N PHE A 95 8.81 13.45 -6.81
CA PHE A 95 9.50 13.84 -8.05
C PHE A 95 8.66 14.70 -8.99
N TYR A 96 7.33 14.67 -8.86
CA TYR A 96 6.41 15.42 -9.71
C TYR A 96 5.72 16.60 -8.98
N ASN A 97 6.16 16.92 -7.76
CA ASN A 97 5.81 18.15 -7.04
C ASN A 97 6.91 19.19 -7.26
#